data_AF-A0A164ECQ5-F1
#
_entry.id   AF-A0A164ECQ5-F1
#
_cell.length_a   1.000
_cell.length_b   1.000
_cell.length_c   1.000
_cell.angle_alpha   90.00
_cell.angle_beta   90.00
_cell.angle_gamma   90.00
#
_symmetry.space_group_name_H-M   'P 1'
#
loop_
_entity.id
_entity.type
_entity.pdbx_description
1 polymer ?
#
loop_
_entity_poly.entity_id
_entity_poly.type
_entity_poly.pdbx_seq_one_letter_code
_entity_poly.pdbx_strand_id
1 'polypeptide(L)'
;RRNQVFVCDSSIGDVITTIDIKRVVTVKWISENRIAVSSSGNRKIEIFEMEENNLTTTRLVKEFTLGEYCHYLEWNERTQYLASGGEERIKIWSMDDDMPIYSLKFPLLKGEDKKFAWRLCTGNGEEEGGIEMARKSAKNFTFAYARLFFSTRITR
;
A
#
# COMPACT_ATOMS: atom_id res chain seq x y z
N ARG A 1 13.82 -16.33 -11.16
CA ARG A 1 13.63 -16.43 -9.70
C ARG A 1 12.31 -15.75 -9.37
N ARG A 2 11.33 -16.50 -8.86
CA ARG A 2 10.14 -15.92 -8.23
C ARG A 2 10.58 -15.46 -6.84
N ASN A 3 10.07 -14.31 -6.38
CA ASN A 3 10.23 -13.90 -5.00
C ASN A 3 9.01 -14.42 -4.25
N GLN A 4 9.12 -14.55 -2.93
CA GLN A 4 8.02 -15.05 -2.11
C GLN A 4 7.76 -14.04 -1.00
N VAL A 5 6.49 -13.87 -0.67
CA VAL A 5 6.08 -13.24 0.59
C VAL A 5 5.85 -14.37 1.58
N PHE A 6 6.56 -14.34 2.70
CA PHE A 6 6.41 -15.30 3.80
C PHE A 6 5.47 -14.69 4.84
N VAL A 7 4.51 -15.49 5.28
CA VAL A 7 3.58 -15.14 6.34
C VAL A 7 3.91 -16.07 7.50
N CYS A 8 4.24 -15.47 8.65
CA CYS A 8 4.70 -16.20 9.81
C CYS A 8 3.73 -16.01 10.98
N ASP A 9 3.57 -17.05 11.79
CA ASP A 9 2.82 -16.99 13.05
C ASP A 9 3.80 -17.04 14.22
N SER A 10 3.81 -16.00 15.03
CA SER A 10 4.70 -15.89 16.20
C SER A 10 4.37 -16.88 17.32
N SER A 11 3.12 -17.36 17.41
CA SER A 11 2.72 -18.33 18.44
C SER A 11 3.30 -19.72 18.18
N ILE A 12 3.51 -20.05 16.91
CA ILE A 12 4.13 -21.31 16.45
C ILE A 12 5.64 -21.12 16.20
N GLY A 13 6.04 -19.89 15.82
CA GLY A 13 7.42 -19.54 15.49
C GLY A 13 7.85 -19.98 14.09
N ASP A 14 6.90 -20.13 13.15
CA ASP A 14 7.18 -20.67 11.81
C ASP A 14 6.38 -19.96 10.70
N VAL A 15 6.76 -20.24 9.45
CA VAL A 15 6.04 -19.83 8.24
C VAL A 15 4.77 -20.67 8.09
N ILE A 16 3.61 -20.00 8.06
CA ILE A 16 2.30 -20.65 7.88
C ILE A 16 1.83 -20.65 6.44
N THR A 17 2.27 -19.68 5.63
CA THR A 17 1.98 -19.66 4.20
C THR A 17 3.01 -18.84 3.41
N THR A 18 3.08 -19.12 2.11
CA THR A 18 3.95 -18.41 1.17
C THR A 18 3.15 -17.97 -0.04
N ILE A 19 3.27 -16.71 -0.42
CA ILE A 19 2.63 -16.15 -1.61
C ILE A 19 3.69 -15.96 -2.70
N ASP A 20 3.52 -16.66 -3.82
CA ASP A 20 4.43 -16.62 -4.97
C ASP A 20 4.19 -15.36 -5.81
N ILE A 21 5.17 -14.43 -5.85
CA ILE A 21 5.04 -13.17 -6.58
C ILE A 21 6.30 -12.85 -7.39
N LYS A 22 6.10 -12.35 -8.60
CA LYS A 22 7.21 -11.99 -9.47
C LYS A 22 7.83 -10.65 -9.03
N ARG A 23 9.03 -10.70 -8.45
CA ARG A 23 9.83 -9.51 -8.04
C ARG A 23 9.10 -8.59 -7.06
N VAL A 24 8.73 -9.14 -5.89
CA VAL A 24 8.23 -8.39 -4.73
C VAL A 24 9.15 -7.21 -4.41
N VAL A 25 8.55 -6.05 -4.17
CA VAL A 25 9.26 -4.84 -3.71
C VAL A 25 8.89 -4.51 -2.28
N THR A 26 7.59 -4.47 -1.95
CA THR A 26 7.11 -4.23 -0.58
C THR A 26 5.80 -4.96 -0.31
N VAL A 27 5.48 -5.14 0.97
CA VAL A 27 4.31 -5.83 1.48
C VAL A 27 3.71 -5.04 2.66
N LYS A 28 2.38 -5.07 2.83
CA LYS A 28 1.67 -4.42 3.94
C LYS A 28 0.38 -5.18 4.27
N TRP A 29 0.12 -5.44 5.54
CA TRP A 29 -1.22 -5.86 5.99
C TRP A 29 -2.21 -4.71 5.80
N ILE A 30 -3.39 -5.03 5.28
CA ILE A 30 -4.47 -4.05 5.02
C ILE A 30 -5.81 -4.46 5.63
N SER A 31 -5.84 -5.59 6.34
CA SER A 31 -6.88 -6.03 7.26
C SER A 31 -6.34 -7.23 8.04
N GLU A 32 -7.15 -7.81 8.91
CA GLU A 32 -6.81 -9.04 9.67
C GLU A 32 -6.40 -10.22 8.76
N ASN A 33 -6.95 -10.30 7.55
CA ASN A 33 -6.75 -11.41 6.64
C ASN A 33 -6.28 -11.00 5.24
N ARG A 34 -5.94 -9.72 5.01
CA ARG A 34 -5.51 -9.24 3.69
C ARG A 34 -4.14 -8.61 3.70
N ILE A 35 -3.37 -8.96 2.66
CA ILE A 35 -2.04 -8.44 2.41
C ILE A 35 -2.01 -7.76 1.05
N ALA A 36 -1.55 -6.51 1.02
CA ALA A 36 -1.15 -5.84 -0.20
C ALA A 36 0.32 -6.13 -0.52
N VAL A 37 0.60 -6.51 -1.76
CA VAL A 37 1.96 -6.79 -2.25
C VAL A 37 2.21 -5.94 -3.49
N SER A 38 3.27 -5.12 -3.49
CA SER A 38 3.72 -4.44 -4.71
C SER A 38 4.79 -5.28 -5.42
N SER A 39 4.66 -5.36 -6.74
CA SER A 39 5.64 -6.07 -7.57
C SER A 39 6.19 -5.16 -8.67
N SER A 40 7.51 -5.14 -8.80
CA SER A 40 8.18 -4.36 -9.86
C SER A 40 8.00 -4.98 -11.24
N GLY A 41 7.72 -6.29 -11.30
CA GLY A 41 7.64 -7.01 -12.56
C GLY A 41 6.39 -6.69 -13.38
N ASN A 42 5.27 -6.40 -12.73
CA ASN A 42 3.98 -6.12 -13.36
C ASN A 42 3.47 -4.69 -13.12
N ARG A 43 4.16 -3.87 -12.29
CA ARG A 43 3.72 -2.51 -11.90
C ARG A 43 2.29 -2.51 -11.36
N LYS A 44 1.99 -3.53 -10.55
CA LYS A 44 0.72 -3.68 -9.85
C LYS A 44 0.92 -3.72 -8.35
N ILE A 45 -0.17 -3.47 -7.65
CA ILE A 45 -0.39 -3.93 -6.28
C ILE A 45 -1.40 -5.07 -6.37
N GLU A 46 -1.04 -6.21 -5.82
CA GLU A 46 -1.88 -7.40 -5.74
C GLU A 46 -2.34 -7.56 -4.29
N ILE A 47 -3.65 -7.73 -4.09
CA ILE A 47 -4.24 -7.93 -2.77
C ILE A 47 -4.60 -9.40 -2.60
N PHE A 48 -3.98 -10.03 -1.62
CA PHE A 48 -4.25 -11.41 -1.25
C PHE A 48 -5.11 -11.45 -0.01
N GLU A 49 -6.13 -12.29 -0.01
CA GLU A 49 -6.96 -12.61 1.15
C GLU A 49 -6.67 -14.04 1.61
N MET A 50 -6.59 -14.21 2.92
CA MET A 50 -6.49 -15.50 3.59
C MET A 50 -7.86 -15.92 4.12
N GLU A 51 -8.14 -17.22 4.04
CA GLU A 51 -9.34 -17.79 4.64
C GLU A 51 -9.25 -17.68 6.17
N GLU A 52 -10.28 -17.14 6.80
CA GLU A 52 -10.30 -16.85 8.25
C GLU A 52 -10.04 -18.09 9.11
N ASN A 53 -10.60 -19.23 8.70
CA ASN A 53 -10.43 -20.52 9.39
C ASN A 53 -9.24 -21.34 8.86
N ASN A 54 -8.54 -20.85 7.83
CA ASN A 54 -7.39 -21.54 7.25
C ASN A 54 -6.40 -20.56 6.60
N LEU A 55 -5.55 -19.96 7.43
CA LEU A 55 -4.54 -18.99 7.02
C LEU A 55 -3.49 -19.55 6.03
N THR A 56 -3.45 -20.87 5.78
CA THR A 56 -2.56 -21.45 4.78
C THR A 56 -3.04 -21.20 3.35
N THR A 57 -4.33 -20.89 3.17
CA THR A 57 -4.94 -20.70 1.86
C THR A 57 -5.04 -19.22 1.53
N THR A 58 -4.37 -18.81 0.45
CA THR A 58 -4.36 -17.41 -0.02
C THR A 58 -4.99 -17.32 -1.40
N ARG A 59 -5.81 -16.29 -1.65
CA ARG A 59 -6.39 -16.01 -2.97
C ARG A 59 -6.18 -14.54 -3.36
N LEU A 60 -5.95 -14.28 -4.65
CA LEU A 60 -5.92 -12.92 -5.19
C LEU A 60 -7.36 -12.38 -5.26
N VAL A 61 -7.64 -11.26 -4.59
CA VAL A 61 -8.99 -10.66 -4.54
C VAL A 61 -9.10 -9.31 -5.25
N LYS A 62 -7.97 -8.61 -5.45
CA LYS A 62 -7.95 -7.31 -6.14
C LYS A 62 -6.58 -7.04 -6.72
N GLU A 63 -6.55 -6.29 -7.82
CA GLU A 63 -5.32 -5.74 -8.41
C GLU A 63 -5.48 -4.24 -8.67
N PHE A 64 -4.46 -3.45 -8.35
CA PHE A 64 -4.37 -2.04 -8.73
C PHE A 64 -3.25 -1.84 -9.75
N THR A 65 -3.58 -1.22 -10.90
CA THR A 65 -2.59 -0.92 -11.94
C THR A 65 -1.92 0.42 -11.67
N LEU A 66 -0.61 0.40 -11.41
CA LEU A 66 0.14 1.60 -11.05
C LEU A 66 0.66 2.36 -12.28
N GLY A 67 1.11 1.64 -13.31
CA GLY A 67 1.79 2.21 -14.47
C GLY A 67 3.27 2.59 -14.22
N GLU A 68 3.68 2.70 -12.95
CA GLU A 68 5.04 3.03 -12.48
C GLU A 68 5.51 2.04 -11.41
N TYR A 69 6.78 2.12 -11.00
CA TYR A 69 7.29 1.33 -9.87
C TYR A 69 6.73 1.85 -8.54
N CYS A 70 6.37 0.95 -7.64
CA CYS A 70 5.95 1.27 -6.28
C CYS A 70 6.92 0.66 -5.28
N HIS A 71 7.51 1.54 -4.46
CA HIS A 71 8.52 1.20 -3.47
C HIS A 71 7.97 1.17 -2.04
N TYR A 72 6.76 1.71 -1.84
CA TYR A 72 6.19 1.89 -0.51
C TYR A 72 4.67 1.72 -0.50
N LEU A 73 4.14 1.10 0.55
CA LEU A 73 2.72 0.92 0.81
C LEU A 73 2.41 1.34 2.26
N GLU A 74 1.29 2.05 2.46
CA GLU A 74 0.81 2.41 3.80
C GLU A 74 -0.70 2.32 3.89
N TRP A 75 -1.18 1.59 4.89
CA TRP A 75 -2.60 1.35 5.11
C TRP A 75 -3.14 2.25 6.21
N ASN A 76 -4.37 2.73 6.03
CA ASN A 76 -5.10 3.45 7.05
C ASN A 76 -6.29 2.59 7.50
N GLU A 77 -6.19 2.00 8.68
CA GLU A 77 -7.25 1.12 9.23
C GLU A 77 -8.61 1.81 9.33
N ARG A 78 -8.62 3.12 9.56
CA ARG A 78 -9.85 3.87 9.77
C ARG A 78 -10.56 4.17 8.46
N THR A 79 -9.84 4.72 7.48
CA THR A 79 -10.44 5.08 6.19
C THR A 79 -10.53 3.89 5.24
N GLN A 80 -9.82 2.80 5.56
CA GLN A 80 -9.63 1.64 4.71
C GLN A 80 -9.05 1.98 3.34
N TYR A 81 -8.09 2.92 3.33
CA TYR A 81 -7.40 3.34 2.12
C TYR A 81 -5.93 2.95 2.15
N LEU A 82 -5.45 2.55 0.98
CA LEU A 82 -4.07 2.18 0.75
C LEU A 82 -3.36 3.33 0.03
N ALA A 83 -2.33 3.89 0.65
CA ALA A 83 -1.37 4.74 -0.03
C ALA A 83 -0.30 3.90 -0.70
N SER A 84 0.08 4.31 -1.91
CA SER A 84 1.22 3.76 -2.64
C SER A 84 2.16 4.88 -3.04
N GLY A 85 3.44 4.72 -2.70
CA GLY A 85 4.52 5.62 -3.11
C GLY A 85 5.29 5.02 -4.29
N GLY A 86 5.22 5.69 -5.44
CA GLY A 86 6.02 5.37 -6.62
C GLY A 86 7.02 6.46 -6.99
N GLU A 87 7.72 6.28 -8.11
CA GLU A 87 8.76 7.22 -8.58
C GLU A 87 8.21 8.64 -8.77
N GLU A 88 7.07 8.80 -9.44
CA GLU A 88 6.53 10.12 -9.77
C GLU A 88 5.35 10.52 -8.91
N ARG A 89 4.60 9.55 -8.39
CA ARG A 89 3.33 9.84 -7.72
C ARG A 89 3.19 9.17 -6.37
N ILE A 90 2.37 9.80 -5.54
CA ILE A 90 1.66 9.11 -4.47
C ILE A 90 0.22 8.91 -4.97
N LYS A 91 -0.29 7.69 -4.83
CA LYS A 91 -1.68 7.35 -5.16
C LYS A 91 -2.38 6.76 -3.94
N ILE A 92 -3.63 7.14 -3.75
CA ILE A 92 -4.52 6.58 -2.73
C ILE A 92 -5.56 5.71 -3.41
N TRP A 93 -5.74 4.51 -2.87
CA TRP A 93 -6.63 3.49 -3.41
C TRP A 93 -7.73 3.16 -2.41
N SER A 94 -8.94 3.02 -2.94
CA SER A 94 -10.08 2.39 -2.28
C SER A 94 -10.17 0.95 -2.77
N MET A 95 -10.64 0.03 -1.93
CA MET A 95 -10.96 -1.34 -2.37
C MET A 95 -12.18 -1.39 -3.28
N ASP A 96 -13.06 -0.38 -3.20
CA ASP A 96 -14.31 -0.30 -3.95
C ASP A 96 -14.12 0.25 -5.37
N ASP A 97 -12.96 0.84 -5.65
CA ASP A 97 -12.64 1.47 -6.94
C ASP A 97 -11.52 0.73 -7.65
N ASP A 98 -11.52 0.74 -8.99
CA ASP A 98 -10.41 0.21 -9.80
C ASP A 98 -9.35 1.27 -10.11
N MET A 99 -9.71 2.55 -9.92
CA MET A 99 -8.86 3.72 -10.16
C MET A 99 -8.48 4.37 -8.83
N PRO A 100 -7.33 5.07 -8.77
CA PRO A 100 -6.96 5.76 -7.55
C PRO A 100 -7.93 6.91 -7.29
N ILE A 101 -8.48 6.97 -6.08
CA ILE A 101 -9.37 8.07 -5.65
C ILE A 101 -8.62 9.40 -5.49
N TYR A 102 -7.29 9.34 -5.43
CA TYR A 102 -6.41 10.51 -5.40
C TYR A 102 -5.04 10.19 -5.98
N SER A 103 -4.44 11.17 -6.67
CA SER A 103 -3.07 11.09 -7.17
C SER A 103 -2.37 12.44 -7.05
N LEU A 104 -1.23 12.45 -6.37
CA LEU A 104 -0.33 13.61 -6.28
C LEU A 104 0.93 13.33 -7.08
N LYS A 105 1.18 14.15 -8.11
CA LYS A 105 2.37 14.06 -8.97
C LYS A 105 3.47 14.99 -8.46
N PHE A 106 4.71 14.51 -8.52
CA PHE A 106 5.91 15.27 -8.23
C PHE A 106 6.77 15.44 -9.49
N PRO A 107 7.64 16.47 -9.54
CA PRO A 107 8.64 16.58 -10.58
C PRO A 107 9.57 15.36 -10.57
N LEU A 108 9.82 14.81 -11.76
CA LEU A 108 10.72 13.68 -11.97
C LEU A 108 12.12 13.99 -11.47
N LEU A 109 12.49 13.46 -10.30
CA LEU A 109 13.88 13.33 -9.88
C LEU A 109 14.14 11.84 -9.67
N LYS A 110 15.03 11.27 -10.48
CA LYS A 110 15.41 9.86 -10.39
C LYS A 110 16.15 9.60 -9.07
N GLY A 111 15.87 8.44 -8.46
CA GLY A 111 16.63 7.95 -7.30
C GLY A 111 16.12 8.43 -5.95
N GLU A 112 14.83 8.72 -5.84
CA GLU A 112 14.19 9.08 -4.57
C GLU A 112 13.26 7.98 -4.09
N ASP A 113 13.36 7.67 -2.80
CA ASP A 113 12.35 6.86 -2.12
C ASP A 113 11.36 7.78 -1.39
N LYS A 114 10.09 7.37 -1.35
CA LYS A 114 9.02 8.12 -0.70
C LYS A 114 8.51 7.33 0.49
N LYS A 115 8.57 7.93 1.68
CA LYS A 115 7.86 7.42 2.85
C LYS A 115 6.62 8.24 3.07
N PHE A 116 5.55 7.60 3.50
CA PHE A 116 4.24 8.22 3.64
C PHE A 116 3.69 7.92 5.04
N ALA A 117 3.09 8.93 5.68
CA ALA A 117 2.44 8.78 6.98
C ALA A 117 1.06 9.46 6.94
N TRP A 118 0.02 8.69 7.25
CA TRP A 118 -1.33 9.21 7.43
C TRP A 118 -1.42 10.11 8.66
N ARG A 119 -2.08 11.25 8.55
CA ARG A 119 -2.68 11.91 9.73
C ARG A 119 -4.02 11.23 9.99
N LEU A 120 -4.32 10.94 11.25
CA LEU A 120 -5.67 10.50 11.63
C LEU A 120 -6.69 11.59 11.26
N CYS A 121 -7.59 11.29 10.32
CA CYS A 121 -8.64 12.23 9.90
C CYS A 121 -9.56 12.54 11.09
N THR A 122 -9.73 13.83 11.40
CA THR A 122 -10.67 14.27 12.42
C THR A 122 -12.10 14.39 11.87
N GLY A 123 -12.28 14.39 10.54
CA GLY A 123 -13.52 14.82 9.89
C GLY A 123 -13.74 16.31 10.16
N ASN A 124 -14.01 17.12 9.13
CA ASN A 124 -14.48 18.49 9.37
C ASN A 124 -15.95 18.51 9.84
N GLY A 125 -16.66 17.38 9.74
CA GLY A 125 -18.05 17.24 10.20
C GLY A 125 -19.08 17.86 9.27
N GLU A 126 -18.66 18.30 8.08
CA GLU A 126 -19.47 19.09 7.15
C GLU A 126 -20.01 18.27 5.96
N GLU A 127 -19.66 16.98 5.84
CA GLU A 127 -20.24 16.12 4.80
C GLU A 127 -21.63 15.56 5.14
N GLU A 128 -22.48 15.56 4.12
CA GLU A 128 -23.77 14.88 4.11
C GLU A 128 -23.54 13.36 4.33
N GLY A 129 -24.20 12.79 5.35
CA GLY A 129 -23.93 11.43 5.83
C GLY A 129 -23.02 11.35 7.06
N GLY A 130 -22.59 12.50 7.60
CA GLY A 130 -21.96 12.61 8.91
C GLY A 130 -20.47 12.25 8.92
N ILE A 131 -19.91 12.16 10.13
CA ILE A 131 -18.46 12.10 10.35
C ILE A 131 -17.78 10.88 9.71
N GLU A 132 -18.50 9.80 9.45
CA GLU A 132 -17.93 8.61 8.84
C GLU A 132 -17.79 8.72 7.32
N MET A 133 -18.81 9.27 6.65
CA MET A 133 -18.70 9.65 5.24
C MET A 133 -17.64 10.73 5.04
N ALA A 134 -17.57 11.67 5.98
CA ALA A 134 -16.54 12.70 6.01
C ALA A 134 -15.11 12.15 6.04
N ARG A 135 -14.89 11.03 6.73
CA ARG A 135 -13.57 10.39 6.83
C ARG A 135 -13.17 9.65 5.56
N LYS A 136 -14.15 9.12 4.82
CA LYS A 136 -13.95 8.41 3.54
C LYS A 136 -13.88 9.37 2.34
N SER A 137 -14.30 10.61 2.51
CA SER A 137 -14.15 11.62 1.46
C SER A 137 -12.69 11.80 1.02
N ALA A 138 -12.44 11.69 -0.29
CA ALA A 138 -11.11 11.91 -0.88
C ALA A 138 -10.58 13.34 -0.70
N LYS A 139 -11.42 14.26 -0.19
CA LYS A 139 -11.07 15.64 0.11
C LYS A 139 -10.58 15.85 1.55
N ASN A 140 -10.68 14.83 2.41
CA ASN A 140 -10.59 15.00 3.86
C ASN A 140 -9.45 14.25 4.54
N PHE A 141 -8.54 13.64 3.78
CA PHE A 141 -7.32 13.08 4.37
C PHE A 141 -6.15 14.05 4.28
N THR A 142 -5.39 14.11 5.37
CA THR A 142 -4.11 14.80 5.44
C THR A 142 -3.02 13.74 5.62
N PHE A 143 -1.88 13.93 4.99
CA PHE A 143 -0.73 13.04 5.13
C PHE A 143 0.57 13.83 5.05
N ALA A 144 1.61 13.27 5.65
CA ALA A 144 2.98 13.69 5.45
C ALA A 144 3.67 12.70 4.51
N TYR A 145 4.65 13.19 3.74
CA TYR A 145 5.56 12.32 3.02
C TYR A 145 6.98 12.86 3.09
N ALA A 146 7.95 11.95 3.10
CA ALA A 146 9.36 12.26 3.05
C ALA A 146 9.91 11.98 1.65
N ARG A 147 10.85 12.82 1.21
CA ARG A 147 11.62 12.68 -0.02
C ARG A 147 13.04 12.29 0.37
N LEU A 148 13.42 11.03 0.14
CA LEU A 148 14.71 10.49 0.57
C LEU A 148 15.64 10.33 -0.63
N PHE A 149 16.80 10.99 -0.59
CA PHE A 149 17.84 10.87 -1.62
C PHE A 149 18.83 9.78 -1.23
N PHE A 150 19.15 8.88 -2.16
CA PHE A 150 20.31 8.02 -2.00
C PHE A 150 21.59 8.85 -2.23
N SER A 151 22.30 9.20 -1.15
CA SER A 151 23.67 9.71 -1.27
C SER A 151 24.58 8.57 -1.70
N THR A 152 24.97 8.53 -2.96
CA THR A 152 26.21 7.84 -3.34
C THR A 152 27.35 8.71 -2.83
N ARG A 153 27.86 8.39 -1.63
CA ARG A 153 29.20 8.85 -1.24
C ARG A 153 30.17 8.24 -2.24
N ILE A 154 30.61 9.05 -3.20
CA ILE A 154 31.85 8.80 -3.92
C ILE A 154 32.95 9.01 -2.88
N THR A 155 33.40 7.93 -2.23
CA THR A 155 34.73 7.92 -1.62
C THR A 155 35.73 8.06 -2.75
N ARG A 156 36.33 9.24 -2.86
CA ARG A 156 37.56 9.48 -3.60
C ARG A 156 38.74 9.22 -2.71
#